data_AF-A0A4Q5QXY8-F1
#
_entry.id   AF-A0A4Q5QXY8-F1
#
_cell.length_a   1.000
_cell.length_b   1.000
_cell.length_c   1.000
_cell.angle_alpha   90.00
_cell.angle_beta   90.00
_cell.angle_gamma   90.00
#
_symmetry.space_group_name_H-M   'P 1'
#
loop_
_entity.id
_entity.type
_entity.pdbx_description
1 polymer ?
#
loop_
_entity_poly.entity_id
_entity_poly.type
_entity_poly.pdbx_seq_one_letter_code
_entity_poly.pdbx_strand_id
1 'polypeptide(L)'
;MRRRTDGWGQGLLGVLIFSGSLPATRVAVGSFGPLFLTSARAVIAALLGAGLLLLLRQNRPPGSDLRSLTVVASGVVIGFPLLTALALQHITSARSIVFTGMLPLATAVFGVLRGGERPKPA
;
A
#
# COMPACT_ATOMS: atom_id res chain seq x y z
N MET A 1 3.73 25.20 13.84
CA MET A 1 2.89 25.39 12.63
C MET A 1 3.41 24.63 11.41
N ARG A 2 4.70 24.70 11.01
CA ARG A 2 5.28 23.93 9.87
C ARG A 2 4.92 22.43 9.81
N ARG A 3 5.09 21.69 10.92
CA ARG A 3 4.80 20.24 10.97
C ARG A 3 3.33 19.86 10.67
N ARG A 4 2.37 20.76 10.92
CA ARG A 4 0.95 20.47 10.67
C ARG A 4 0.66 20.54 9.17
N THR A 5 1.17 21.58 8.51
CA THR A 5 1.03 21.78 7.05
C THR A 5 1.76 20.71 6.25
N ASP A 6 2.91 20.22 6.74
CA ASP A 6 3.63 19.11 6.12
C ASP A 6 2.77 17.83 6.08
N GLY A 7 2.03 17.54 7.16
CA GLY A 7 1.11 16.40 7.21
C GLY A 7 -0.08 16.52 6.25
N TRP A 8 -0.65 17.72 6.10
CA TRP A 8 -1.70 17.97 5.11
C TRP A 8 -1.18 17.85 3.67
N GLY A 9 0.02 18.36 3.39
CA GLY A 9 0.67 18.25 2.09
C GLY A 9 0.95 16.80 1.71
N GLN A 10 1.58 16.03 2.60
CA GLN A 10 1.83 14.61 2.40
C GLN A 10 0.53 13.80 2.25
N GLY A 11 -0.51 14.13 3.02
CA GLY A 11 -1.83 13.52 2.91
C GLY A 11 -2.47 13.76 1.54
N LEU A 12 -2.48 15.01 1.07
CA LEU A 12 -3.02 15.36 -0.25
C LEU A 12 -2.26 14.65 -1.38
N LEU A 13 -0.93 14.60 -1.28
CA LEU A 13 -0.08 13.93 -2.26
C LEU A 13 -0.37 12.42 -2.31
N GLY A 14 -0.61 11.80 -1.15
CA GLY A 14 -1.10 10.43 -1.05
C GLY A 14 -2.46 10.24 -1.72
N VAL A 15 -3.43 11.11 -1.44
CA VAL A 15 -4.76 11.05 -2.07
C VAL A 15 -4.66 11.15 -3.59
N LEU A 16 -3.85 12.07 -4.12
CA LEU A 16 -3.67 12.24 -5.56
C LEU A 16 -3.08 10.99 -6.23
N ILE A 17 -2.03 10.40 -5.66
CA ILE A 17 -1.39 9.19 -6.18
C ILE A 17 -2.36 8.00 -6.15
N PHE A 18 -3.09 7.83 -5.04
CA PHE A 18 -3.98 6.70 -4.87
C PHE A 18 -5.27 6.80 -5.69
N SER A 19 -5.83 8.00 -5.85
CA SER A 19 -7.08 8.21 -6.58
C SER A 19 -7.00 7.76 -8.03
N GLY A 20 -5.85 8.00 -8.69
CA GLY A 20 -5.62 7.57 -10.08
C GLY A 20 -5.21 6.10 -10.22
N SER A 21 -4.69 5.47 -9.17
CA SER A 21 -4.09 4.13 -9.24
C SER A 21 -5.11 3.03 -9.53
N LEU A 22 -6.30 3.08 -8.93
CA LEU A 22 -7.35 2.07 -9.14
C LEU A 22 -7.95 2.12 -10.56
N PRO A 23 -8.36 3.30 -11.09
CA PRO A 23 -8.78 3.44 -12.49
C PRO A 23 -7.70 2.97 -13.48
N ALA A 24 -6.45 3.38 -13.28
CA ALA A 24 -5.33 2.97 -14.14
C ALA A 24 -5.12 1.45 -14.12
N THR A 25 -5.23 0.82 -12.94
CA THR A 25 -5.16 -0.64 -12.81
C THR A 25 -6.27 -1.33 -13.61
N ARG A 26 -7.50 -0.82 -13.53
CA ARG A 26 -8.64 -1.38 -14.26
C ARG A 26 -8.42 -1.33 -15.78
N VAL A 27 -7.99 -0.19 -16.30
CA VAL A 27 -7.71 -0.04 -17.74
C VAL A 27 -6.58 -0.98 -18.16
N ALA A 28 -5.51 -1.06 -17.36
CA ALA A 28 -4.37 -1.90 -17.68
C ALA A 28 -4.68 -3.40 -17.62
N VAL A 29 -5.55 -3.87 -16.70
CA VAL A 29 -5.95 -5.29 -16.65
C VAL A 29 -6.80 -5.68 -17.88
N GLY A 30 -7.43 -4.72 -18.54
CA GLY A 30 -8.12 -4.94 -19.82
C GLY A 30 -7.17 -5.31 -20.97
N SER A 31 -5.89 -4.91 -20.89
CA SER A 31 -4.87 -5.17 -21.92
C SER A 31 -3.74 -6.10 -21.47
N PHE A 32 -3.52 -6.26 -20.16
CA PHE A 32 -2.45 -7.07 -19.57
C PHE A 32 -3.00 -8.05 -18.52
N GLY A 33 -2.40 -9.24 -18.45
CA GLY A 33 -2.75 -10.22 -17.42
C GLY A 33 -2.50 -9.70 -15.99
N PRO A 34 -3.36 -10.01 -15.00
CA PRO A 34 -3.22 -9.53 -13.62
C PRO A 34 -1.87 -9.87 -12.98
N LEU A 35 -1.34 -11.06 -13.26
CA LEU A 35 -0.03 -11.50 -12.76
C LEU A 35 1.12 -10.67 -13.35
N PHE A 36 1.05 -10.32 -14.64
CA PHE A 36 2.04 -9.48 -15.29
C PHE A 36 2.03 -8.07 -14.70
N LEU A 37 0.86 -7.47 -14.51
CA LEU A 37 0.74 -6.14 -13.92
C LEU A 37 1.25 -6.08 -12.48
N THR A 38 0.90 -7.07 -11.65
CA THR A 38 1.37 -7.15 -10.27
C THR A 38 2.89 -7.36 -10.21
N SER A 39 3.43 -8.27 -11.02
CA SER A 39 4.88 -8.52 -11.06
C SER A 39 5.66 -7.32 -11.61
N ALA A 40 5.18 -6.67 -12.68
CA ALA A 40 5.80 -5.48 -13.23
C ALA A 40 5.87 -4.34 -12.21
N ARG A 41 4.77 -4.08 -11.47
CA ARG A 41 4.77 -3.08 -10.38
C ARG A 41 5.76 -3.43 -9.28
N ALA A 42 5.79 -4.68 -8.85
CA ALA A 42 6.71 -5.14 -7.82
C ALA A 42 8.17 -4.95 -8.24
N VAL A 43 8.51 -5.29 -9.50
CA VAL A 43 9.87 -5.12 -10.04
C VAL A 43 10.24 -3.64 -10.15
N ILE A 44 9.38 -2.79 -10.69
CA ILE A 44 9.65 -1.35 -10.81
C ILE A 44 9.85 -0.73 -9.42
N ALA A 45 8.97 -1.04 -8.46
CA ALA A 45 9.09 -0.56 -7.09
C ALA A 45 10.38 -1.05 -6.42
N ALA A 46 10.75 -2.33 -6.63
CA ALA A 46 11.99 -2.90 -6.09
C ALA A 46 13.23 -2.23 -6.68
N LEU A 47 13.27 -1.97 -7.99
CA LEU A 47 14.41 -1.31 -8.65
C LEU A 47 14.56 0.14 -8.17
N LEU A 48 13.46 0.90 -8.10
CA LEU A 48 13.47 2.27 -7.60
C LEU A 48 13.88 2.32 -6.11
N GLY A 49 13.32 1.43 -5.29
CA GLY A 49 13.66 1.31 -3.88
C GLY A 49 15.13 0.94 -3.67
N ALA A 50 15.63 -0.07 -4.39
CA ALA A 50 17.03 -0.46 -4.34
C ALA A 50 17.96 0.67 -4.81
N GLY A 51 17.62 1.34 -5.91
CA GLY A 51 18.35 2.50 -6.42
C GLY A 51 18.46 3.61 -5.39
N LEU A 52 17.35 3.97 -4.74
CA LEU A 52 17.34 4.98 -3.68
C LEU A 52 18.17 4.54 -2.46
N LEU A 53 18.03 3.30 -1.99
CA LEU A 53 18.82 2.79 -0.86
C LEU A 53 20.33 2.82 -1.15
N LEU A 54 20.72 2.50 -2.39
CA LEU A 54 22.11 2.55 -2.85
C LEU A 54 22.62 4.00 -2.96
N LEU A 55 21.86 4.90 -3.59
CA LEU A 55 22.19 6.32 -3.74
C LEU A 55 22.31 7.03 -2.38
N LEU A 56 21.40 6.74 -1.45
CA LEU A 56 21.39 7.32 -0.11
C LEU A 56 22.29 6.54 0.87
N ARG A 57 23.00 5.50 0.40
CA ARG A 57 23.92 4.64 1.18
C ARG A 57 23.33 4.20 2.53
N GLN A 58 22.07 3.79 2.51
CA GLN A 58 21.34 3.46 3.74
C GLN A 58 21.92 2.23 4.44
N ASN A 59 22.00 2.28 5.77
CA ASN A 59 22.45 1.14 6.56
C ASN A 59 21.48 -0.02 6.44
N ARG A 60 22.02 -1.25 6.40
CA ARG A 60 21.20 -2.46 6.36
C ARG A 60 20.38 -2.57 7.65
N PRO A 61 19.11 -3.00 7.57
CA PRO A 61 18.28 -3.17 8.76
C PRO A 61 18.89 -4.22 9.70
N PRO A 62 18.80 -4.04 11.02
CA PRO A 62 19.24 -5.03 11.98
C PRO A 62 18.39 -6.31 11.85
N GLY A 63 18.98 -7.46 12.19
CA GLY A 63 18.33 -8.77 12.01
C GLY A 63 16.99 -8.91 12.74
N SER A 64 16.77 -8.16 13.83
CA SER A 64 15.50 -8.07 14.55
C SER A 64 14.36 -7.56 13.67
N ASP A 65 14.65 -6.64 12.75
CA ASP A 65 13.65 -5.96 11.95
C ASP A 65 13.29 -6.77 10.70
N LEU A 66 14.17 -7.69 10.28
CA LEU A 66 13.94 -8.56 9.13
C LEU A 66 12.64 -9.34 9.26
N ARG A 67 12.32 -9.88 10.44
CA ARG A 67 11.07 -10.63 10.64
C ARG A 67 9.84 -9.75 10.40
N SER A 68 9.84 -8.53 10.93
CA SER A 68 8.74 -7.58 10.74
C SER A 68 8.65 -7.16 9.27
N LEU A 69 9.80 -6.88 8.65
CA LEU A 69 9.90 -6.47 7.26
C LEU A 69 9.40 -7.55 6.31
N THR A 70 9.74 -8.83 6.54
CA THR A 70 9.26 -9.95 5.74
C THR A 70 7.73 -10.08 5.81
N VAL A 71 7.15 -9.96 7.00
CA VAL A 71 5.68 -10.04 7.20
C VAL A 71 4.96 -8.90 6.48
N VAL A 72 5.47 -7.67 6.59
CA VAL A 72 4.89 -6.51 5.91
C VAL A 72 5.04 -6.63 4.40
N ALA A 73 6.22 -7.01 3.91
CA ALA A 73 6.49 -7.17 2.48
C ALA A 73 5.61 -8.27 1.87
N SER A 74 5.47 -9.42 2.53
CA SER A 74 4.60 -10.50 2.03
C SER A 74 3.15 -10.07 1.95
N GLY A 75 2.65 -9.33 2.95
CA GLY A 75 1.29 -8.81 2.97
C GLY A 75 1.02 -7.77 1.88
N VAL A 76 1.92 -6.80 1.72
CA VAL A 76 1.71 -5.64 0.84
C VAL A 76 2.03 -5.96 -0.63
N VAL A 77 3.03 -6.79 -0.90
CA VAL A 77 3.47 -7.09 -2.27
C VAL A 77 2.71 -8.27 -2.87
N ILE A 78 2.45 -9.30 -2.07
CA ILE A 78 1.81 -10.54 -2.55
C ILE A 78 0.35 -10.58 -2.12
N GLY A 79 0.08 -10.50 -0.83
CA GLY A 79 -1.26 -10.70 -0.27
C GLY A 79 -2.30 -9.73 -0.82
N PHE A 80 -2.11 -8.43 -0.60
CA PHE A 80 -3.09 -7.41 -0.96
C PHE A 80 -3.36 -7.34 -2.47
N PRO A 81 -2.36 -7.28 -3.37
CA PRO A 81 -2.62 -7.16 -4.80
C PRO A 81 -3.26 -8.41 -5.39
N LEU A 82 -2.81 -9.60 -4.96
CA LEU A 82 -3.36 -10.87 -5.42
C LEU A 82 -4.82 -11.02 -5.00
N LEU A 83 -5.13 -10.81 -3.72
CA LEU A 83 -6.48 -10.90 -3.19
C LEU A 83 -7.40 -9.84 -3.81
N THR A 84 -6.89 -8.63 -4.04
CA THR A 84 -7.64 -7.56 -4.71
C THR A 84 -7.93 -7.90 -6.17
N ALA A 85 -6.95 -8.42 -6.91
CA ALA A 85 -7.12 -8.84 -8.29
C ALA A 85 -8.15 -9.98 -8.40
N LEU A 86 -8.11 -10.97 -7.51
CA LEU A 86 -9.09 -12.06 -7.44
C LEU A 86 -10.49 -11.56 -7.09
N ALA A 87 -10.61 -10.65 -6.13
CA ALA A 87 -11.90 -10.06 -5.75
C ALA A 87 -12.53 -9.29 -6.92
N LEU A 88 -11.72 -8.56 -7.70
CA LEU A 88 -12.17 -7.81 -8.87
C LEU A 88 -12.62 -8.70 -10.05
N GLN A 89 -12.24 -9.99 -10.08
CA GLN A 89 -12.77 -10.94 -11.06
C GLN A 89 -14.22 -11.36 -10.77
N HIS A 90 -14.63 -11.32 -9.49
CA HIS A 90 -15.93 -11.82 -9.04
C HIS A 90 -16.92 -10.70 -8.68
N ILE A 91 -16.44 -9.46 -8.53
CA ILE A 91 -17.22 -8.33 -8.02
C ILE A 91 -17.11 -7.13 -8.96
N THR A 92 -18.24 -6.52 -9.31
CA THR A 92 -18.30 -5.29 -10.11
C THR A 92 -17.68 -4.08 -9.40
N SER A 93 -16.86 -3.30 -10.13
CA SER A 93 -16.49 -1.88 -9.95
C SER A 93 -17.02 -1.13 -8.71
N ALA A 94 -18.33 -0.90 -8.71
CA ALA A 94 -19.00 -0.07 -7.72
C ALA A 94 -18.94 -0.68 -6.31
N ARG A 95 -18.94 -2.00 -6.16
CA ARG A 95 -18.97 -2.69 -4.86
C ARG A 95 -17.57 -2.80 -4.24
N SER A 96 -16.51 -2.89 -5.06
CA SER A 96 -15.13 -2.98 -4.56
C SER A 96 -14.60 -1.67 -3.94
N ILE A 97 -15.12 -0.52 -4.38
CA ILE A 97 -14.75 0.79 -3.81
C ILE A 97 -15.18 0.89 -2.34
N VAL A 98 -16.35 0.34 -1.98
CA VAL A 98 -16.85 0.32 -0.60
C VAL A 98 -15.92 -0.47 0.32
N PHE A 99 -15.45 -1.64 -0.12
CA PHE A 99 -14.48 -2.44 0.65
C PHE A 99 -13.13 -1.75 0.77
N THR A 100 -12.68 -1.05 -0.27
CA THR A 100 -11.42 -0.28 -0.22
C THR A 100 -11.55 0.91 0.74
N GLY A 101 -12.74 1.52 0.84
CA GLY A 101 -13.06 2.54 1.83
C GLY A 101 -13.07 2.04 3.28
N MET A 102 -13.22 0.73 3.51
CA MET A 102 -13.07 0.12 4.83
C MET A 102 -11.61 -0.20 5.20
N LEU A 103 -10.68 -0.19 4.25
CA LEU A 103 -9.27 -0.48 4.50
C LEU A 103 -8.61 0.48 5.52
N PRO A 104 -8.88 1.81 5.50
CA PRO A 104 -8.42 2.73 6.53
C PRO A 104 -8.97 2.37 7.92
N LEU A 105 -10.24 1.93 8.00
CA LEU A 105 -10.85 1.49 9.24
C LEU A 105 -10.16 0.24 9.79
N ALA A 106 -9.95 -0.77 8.93
CA ALA A 106 -9.21 -1.97 9.29
C ALA A 106 -7.78 -1.63 9.76
N THR A 107 -7.09 -0.74 9.04
CA THR A 107 -5.74 -0.26 9.40
C THR A 107 -5.74 0.43 10.76
N ALA A 108 -6.74 1.27 11.06
CA ALA A 108 -6.88 1.91 12.36
C ALA A 108 -7.11 0.90 13.48
N VAL A 109 -7.98 -0.10 13.27
CA VAL A 109 -8.24 -1.18 14.24
C VAL A 109 -6.96 -1.97 14.53
N PHE A 110 -6.25 -2.43 13.49
CA PHE A 110 -4.98 -3.14 13.67
C PHE A 110 -3.89 -2.25 14.27
N GLY A 111 -3.91 -0.94 13.97
CA GLY A 111 -3.02 0.04 14.59
C GLY A 111 -3.23 0.15 16.09
N VAL A 112 -4.48 0.17 16.55
CA VAL A 112 -4.85 0.14 17.98
C VAL A 112 -4.46 -1.19 18.62
N LEU A 113 -4.83 -2.32 18.00
CA LEU A 113 -4.57 -3.65 18.54
C LEU A 113 -3.08 -3.97 18.66
N ARG A 114 -2.27 -3.58 17.66
CA ARG A 114 -0.84 -3.87 17.61
C ARG A 114 0.01 -2.80 18.31
N GLY A 115 -0.45 -1.55 18.32
CA GLY A 115 0.23 -0.43 18.98
C GLY A 115 -0.09 -0.32 20.47
N GLY A 116 -1.15 -0.96 20.97
CA GLY A 116 -1.60 -0.84 22.36
C GLY A 116 -2.13 0.56 22.73
N GLU A 117 -2.17 1.48 21.77
CA GLU A 117 -2.71 2.83 21.89
C GLU A 117 -4.21 2.77 22.14
N ARG A 118 -4.69 3.34 23.25
CA ARG A 118 -6.12 3.50 23.52
C ARG A 118 -6.58 4.85 22.96
N PRO A 119 -7.36 4.90 21.88
CA PRO A 119 -7.89 6.15 21.35
C PRO A 119 -8.68 6.86 22.45
N LYS A 120 -8.26 8.07 22.81
CA LYS A 120 -9.02 8.90 23.76
C LYS A 120 -10.27 9.41 23.06
N PRO A 121 -11.45 9.40 23.69
CA PRO A 121 -12.63 10.04 23.13
C PRO A 121 -12.33 11.51 22.87
N ALA A 122 -12.86 12.04 21.77
CA ALA A 122 -12.82 13.47 21.46
C ALA A 122 -13.71 14.26 22.42
#